data_AF-A0A8J3AUP7-F1
#
_entry.id   AF-A0A8J3AUP7-F1
#
_cell.length_a   1.000
_cell.length_b   1.000
_cell.length_c   1.000
_cell.angle_alpha   90.00
_cell.angle_beta   90.00
_cell.angle_gamma   90.00
#
_symmetry.space_group_name_H-M   'P 1'
#
loop_
_entity.id
_entity.type
_entity.pdbx_description
1 polymer ?
#
loop_
_entity_poly.entity_id
_entity_poly.type
_entity_poly.pdbx_seq_one_letter_code
_entity_poly.pdbx_strand_id
1 'polypeptide(L)'
;MRFVPTSAVTVEKLKQLAKKTKAKFKIKHAEALDRVARGAGYNHWHHVLLCAEESLRRPDGQLPLLKECEAIVAAAQNGEGRLVVTGPEVLDRPLILFSTPDADAWILEPNEDRAICLLWRGQKFEPEIRDHGREVQIAWDGTFDLAGDAFLVDVDLPAVGQRLIYGYPLRKLRDALHHAKTVERLTDDLFFDRDTVPLTEQLIEELVVIGWDRDRLEEYAREGAEYSPQRNSFLTQVMTG
;
A
#
# COMPACT_ATOMS: atom_id res chain seq x y z
N MET A 1 0.06 34.29 -14.42
CA MET A 1 -0.51 33.66 -13.20
C MET A 1 0.26 32.36 -12.98
N ARG A 2 0.84 32.13 -11.80
CA ARG A 2 1.69 30.94 -11.55
C ARG A 2 0.79 29.76 -11.20
N PHE A 3 0.80 28.71 -12.02
CA PHE A 3 0.07 27.48 -11.71
C PHE A 3 0.64 26.79 -10.46
N VAL A 4 -0.25 26.29 -9.60
CA VAL A 4 0.07 25.51 -8.40
C VAL A 4 -0.76 24.23 -8.46
N PRO A 5 -0.17 23.03 -8.54
CA PRO A 5 -0.92 21.78 -8.51
C PRO A 5 -1.83 21.72 -7.29
N THR A 6 -3.13 21.56 -7.51
CA THR A 6 -4.14 21.69 -6.44
C THR A 6 -5.14 20.54 -6.51
N SER A 7 -5.07 19.62 -5.54
CA SER A 7 -6.03 18.52 -5.39
C SER A 7 -7.28 18.93 -4.63
N ALA A 8 -8.38 18.16 -4.75
CA ALA A 8 -9.61 18.38 -3.99
C ALA A 8 -9.37 18.36 -2.47
N VAL A 9 -8.50 17.46 -2.00
CA VAL A 9 -8.08 17.38 -0.59
C VAL A 9 -7.41 18.68 -0.14
N THR A 10 -6.54 19.25 -0.97
CA THR A 10 -5.89 20.53 -0.69
C THR A 10 -6.91 21.66 -0.57
N VAL A 11 -7.90 21.71 -1.47
CA VAL A 11 -8.99 22.69 -1.40
C VAL A 11 -9.77 22.58 -0.10
N GLU A 12 -10.11 21.36 0.35
CA GLU A 12 -10.82 21.17 1.62
C GLU A 12 -9.98 21.52 2.85
N LYS A 13 -8.69 21.17 2.87
CA LYS A 13 -7.75 21.60 3.92
C LYS A 13 -7.70 23.13 4.03
N LEU A 14 -7.62 23.84 2.90
CA LEU A 14 -7.62 25.30 2.88
C LEU A 14 -8.97 25.89 3.37
N LYS A 15 -10.11 25.28 3.05
CA LYS A 15 -11.42 25.69 3.60
C LYS A 15 -11.49 25.51 5.11
N GLN A 16 -10.99 24.40 5.65
CA GLN A 16 -10.95 24.16 7.10
C GLN A 16 -10.04 25.17 7.81
N LEU A 17 -8.87 25.46 7.25
CA LEU A 17 -7.98 26.51 7.75
C LEU A 17 -8.63 27.89 7.69
N ALA A 18 -9.39 28.20 6.64
CA ALA A 18 -10.11 29.46 6.52
C ALA A 18 -11.22 29.59 7.58
N LYS A 19 -11.92 28.50 7.95
CA LYS A 19 -12.88 28.49 9.07
C LYS A 19 -12.18 28.83 10.40
N LYS A 20 -11.04 28.19 10.69
CA LYS A 20 -10.23 28.46 11.90
C LYS A 20 -9.71 29.91 11.91
N THR A 21 -9.24 30.41 10.77
CA THR A 21 -8.73 31.78 10.58
C THR A 21 -9.83 32.82 10.78
N LYS A 22 -11.03 32.58 10.21
CA LYS A 22 -12.21 33.44 10.39
C LYS A 22 -12.52 33.61 11.89
N ALA A 23 -12.57 32.51 12.64
CA ALA A 23 -12.86 32.53 14.07
C ALA A 23 -11.77 33.26 14.86
N LYS A 24 -10.49 32.98 14.57
CA LYS A 24 -9.35 33.57 15.26
C LYS A 24 -9.24 35.09 15.07
N PHE A 25 -9.44 35.57 13.83
CA PHE A 25 -9.22 36.97 13.48
C PHE A 25 -10.52 37.79 13.38
N LYS A 26 -11.70 37.18 13.60
CA LYS A 26 -13.03 37.81 13.50
C LYS A 26 -13.26 38.57 12.18
N ILE A 27 -12.76 38.02 11.08
CA ILE A 27 -12.88 38.59 9.73
C ILE A 27 -14.00 37.93 8.92
N LYS A 28 -14.34 38.50 7.76
CA LYS A 28 -15.29 37.90 6.82
C LYS A 28 -14.72 36.59 6.26
N HIS A 29 -15.60 35.64 5.92
CA HIS A 29 -15.16 34.33 5.42
C HIS A 29 -14.37 34.41 4.11
N ALA A 30 -14.82 35.26 3.17
CA ALA A 30 -14.11 35.50 1.91
C ALA A 30 -12.68 36.03 2.14
N GLU A 31 -12.52 36.95 3.09
CA GLU A 31 -11.22 37.50 3.47
C GLU A 31 -10.32 36.44 4.12
N ALA A 32 -10.91 35.54 4.93
CA ALA A 32 -10.18 34.42 5.51
C ALA A 32 -9.69 33.43 4.45
N LEU A 33 -10.52 33.14 3.42
CA LEU A 33 -10.14 32.28 2.29
C LEU A 33 -8.97 32.88 1.50
N ASP A 34 -9.04 34.18 1.17
CA ASP A 34 -7.95 34.88 0.48
C ASP A 34 -6.66 34.89 1.31
N ARG A 35 -6.77 35.10 2.62
CA ARG A 35 -5.60 35.13 3.52
C ARG A 35 -4.91 33.77 3.59
N VAL A 36 -5.68 32.69 3.69
CA VAL A 36 -5.17 31.32 3.68
C VAL A 36 -4.59 30.95 2.31
N ALA A 37 -5.25 31.34 1.22
CA ALA A 37 -4.74 31.15 -0.13
C ALA A 37 -3.37 31.82 -0.32
N ARG A 38 -3.21 33.08 0.12
CA ARG A 38 -1.91 33.79 0.08
C ARG A 38 -0.84 33.12 0.92
N GLY A 39 -1.20 32.68 2.13
CA GLY A 39 -0.28 31.92 2.98
C GLY A 39 0.21 30.61 2.37
N ALA A 40 -0.59 30.00 1.48
CA ALA A 40 -0.26 28.77 0.77
C ALA A 40 0.35 28.99 -0.63
N GLY A 41 0.74 30.22 -0.98
CA GLY A 41 1.42 30.53 -2.24
C GLY A 41 0.50 30.84 -3.43
N TYR A 42 -0.80 31.05 -3.20
CA TYR A 42 -1.76 31.49 -4.22
C TYR A 42 -1.98 33.01 -4.16
N ASN A 43 -2.50 33.63 -5.21
CA ASN A 43 -2.78 35.07 -5.21
C ASN A 43 -4.05 35.44 -4.41
N HIS A 44 -5.11 34.63 -4.55
CA HIS A 44 -6.42 34.79 -3.90
C HIS A 44 -7.22 33.48 -4.01
N TRP A 45 -8.38 33.38 -3.35
CA TRP A 45 -9.18 32.15 -3.34
C TRP A 45 -9.60 31.68 -4.74
N HIS A 46 -9.99 32.62 -5.62
CA HIS A 46 -10.33 32.26 -6.99
C HIS A 46 -9.14 31.65 -7.77
N HIS A 47 -7.89 31.99 -7.43
CA HIS A 47 -6.70 31.35 -8.01
C HIS A 47 -6.59 29.88 -7.59
N VAL A 48 -6.98 29.54 -6.35
CA VAL A 48 -7.04 28.16 -5.87
C VAL A 48 -8.04 27.35 -6.69
N LEU A 49 -9.23 27.92 -6.95
CA LEU A 49 -10.27 27.26 -7.75
C LEU A 49 -9.84 27.08 -9.20
N LEU A 50 -9.25 28.11 -9.81
CA LEU A 50 -8.70 28.03 -11.17
C LEU A 50 -7.58 27.00 -11.24
N CYS A 51 -6.66 26.96 -10.26
CA CYS A 51 -5.61 25.95 -10.21
C CYS A 51 -6.16 24.53 -10.00
N ALA A 52 -7.23 24.36 -9.22
CA ALA A 52 -7.89 23.07 -9.03
C ALA A 52 -8.61 22.62 -10.32
N GLU A 53 -9.35 23.52 -10.97
CA GLU A 53 -10.01 23.28 -12.26
C GLU A 53 -8.99 23.00 -13.37
N GLU A 54 -7.89 23.75 -13.41
CA GLU A 54 -6.78 23.55 -14.33
C GLU A 54 -6.03 22.24 -14.03
N SER A 55 -5.90 21.84 -12.76
CA SER A 55 -5.35 20.52 -12.38
C SER A 55 -6.26 19.38 -12.85
N LEU A 56 -7.58 19.61 -12.94
CA LEU A 56 -8.53 18.69 -13.55
C LEU A 56 -8.51 18.71 -15.10
N ARG A 57 -8.03 19.80 -15.72
CA ARG A 57 -8.04 20.02 -17.18
C ARG A 57 -6.70 19.75 -17.88
N ARG A 58 -5.57 19.76 -17.17
CA ARG A 58 -4.25 19.66 -17.81
C ARG A 58 -3.99 18.24 -18.34
N PRO A 59 -3.70 18.10 -19.66
CA PRO A 59 -3.47 16.81 -20.32
C PRO A 59 -2.01 16.33 -20.23
N ASP A 60 -1.27 16.74 -19.20
CA ASP A 60 -0.13 15.95 -18.73
C ASP A 60 -0.68 14.64 -18.09
N GLY A 61 -1.98 14.64 -17.73
CA GLY A 61 -2.97 13.56 -17.92
C GLY A 61 -2.82 12.31 -17.04
N GLN A 62 -1.65 12.10 -16.47
CA GLN A 62 -1.33 10.91 -15.72
C GLN A 62 -1.52 11.19 -14.23
N LEU A 63 -2.43 10.44 -13.61
CA LEU A 63 -2.55 10.34 -12.16
C LEU A 63 -1.16 10.30 -11.51
N PRO A 64 -0.88 11.07 -10.44
CA PRO A 64 0.40 11.00 -9.73
C PRO A 64 0.81 9.56 -9.39
N LEU A 65 -0.18 8.73 -9.05
CA LEU A 65 0.02 7.29 -8.82
C LEU A 65 0.49 6.55 -10.08
N LEU A 66 -0.12 6.78 -11.24
CA LEU A 66 0.29 6.14 -12.50
C LEU A 66 1.73 6.54 -12.87
N LYS A 67 2.12 7.79 -12.61
CA LYS A 67 3.51 8.23 -12.82
C LYS A 67 4.50 7.50 -11.91
N GLU A 68 4.15 7.27 -10.65
CA GLU A 68 4.96 6.46 -9.73
C GLU A 68 5.02 4.99 -10.18
N CYS A 69 3.92 4.44 -10.72
CA CYS A 69 3.88 3.09 -11.29
C CYS A 69 4.88 2.95 -12.45
N GLU A 70 4.86 3.89 -13.39
CA GLU A 70 5.79 3.90 -14.51
C GLU A 70 7.24 4.02 -14.07
N ALA A 71 7.52 4.88 -13.08
CA ALA A 71 8.87 5.04 -12.54
C ALA A 71 9.40 3.75 -11.89
N ILE A 72 8.51 3.00 -11.23
CA ILE A 72 8.85 1.72 -10.58
C ILE A 72 9.02 0.60 -11.61
N VAL A 73 8.15 0.52 -12.63
CA VAL A 73 8.31 -0.42 -13.75
C VAL A 73 9.62 -0.16 -14.50
N ALA A 74 9.94 1.11 -14.79
CA ALA A 74 11.18 1.46 -15.45
C ALA A 74 12.42 1.08 -14.62
N ALA A 75 12.37 1.25 -13.29
CA ALA A 75 13.44 0.80 -12.41
C ALA A 75 13.63 -0.73 -12.49
N ALA A 76 12.54 -1.49 -12.41
CA ALA A 76 12.58 -2.95 -12.54
C ALA A 76 13.17 -3.41 -13.89
N GLN A 77 12.75 -2.79 -14.99
CA GLN A 77 13.26 -3.09 -16.33
C GLN A 77 14.75 -2.79 -16.49
N ASN A 78 15.29 -1.83 -15.72
CA ASN A 78 16.71 -1.50 -15.69
C ASN A 78 17.51 -2.39 -14.70
N GLY A 79 16.88 -3.37 -14.05
CA GLY A 79 17.53 -4.21 -13.04
C GLY A 79 17.75 -3.48 -11.71
N GLU A 80 17.01 -2.42 -11.44
CA GLU A 80 17.13 -1.61 -10.23
C GLU A 80 16.04 -1.95 -9.21
N GLY A 81 16.47 -2.35 -8.01
CA GLY A 81 15.57 -2.50 -6.87
C GLY A 81 15.24 -1.16 -6.23
N ARG A 82 13.96 -0.78 -6.22
CA ARG A 82 13.46 0.49 -5.68
C ARG A 82 12.28 0.24 -4.75
N LEU A 83 12.12 1.08 -3.75
CA LEU A 83 10.97 1.06 -2.85
C LEU A 83 10.52 2.51 -2.59
N VAL A 84 9.23 2.77 -2.73
CA VAL A 84 8.58 4.07 -2.56
C VAL A 84 7.34 3.87 -1.70
N VAL A 85 7.13 4.75 -0.73
CA VAL A 85 5.86 4.88 0.00
C VAL A 85 5.21 6.17 -0.47
N THR A 86 3.98 6.11 -0.98
CA THR A 86 3.28 7.30 -1.49
C THR A 86 2.86 8.21 -0.35
N GLY A 87 3.02 9.52 -0.53
CA GLY A 87 2.55 10.51 0.42
C GLY A 87 1.10 10.97 0.16
N PRO A 88 0.57 11.83 1.06
CA PRO A 88 -0.79 12.37 0.98
C PRO A 88 -1.06 13.24 -0.26
N GLU A 89 -0.01 13.60 -1.01
CA GLU A 89 -0.07 14.27 -2.31
C GLU A 89 -0.53 13.36 -3.46
N VAL A 90 -0.39 12.04 -3.30
CA VAL A 90 -0.79 11.04 -4.31
C VAL A 90 -2.17 10.48 -3.97
N LEU A 91 -2.35 9.99 -2.75
CA LEU A 91 -3.60 9.43 -2.21
C LEU A 91 -3.73 9.76 -0.73
N ASP A 92 -4.96 9.74 -0.19
CA ASP A 92 -5.21 9.93 1.24
C ASP A 92 -4.69 8.78 2.12
N ARG A 93 -4.51 7.59 1.53
CA ARG A 93 -3.86 6.42 2.12
C ARG A 93 -2.49 6.15 1.47
N PRO A 94 -1.48 5.74 2.24
CA PRO A 94 -0.18 5.39 1.69
C PRO A 94 -0.24 4.03 0.97
N LEU A 95 0.30 3.98 -0.23
CA LEU A 95 0.61 2.76 -0.96
C LEU A 95 2.11 2.53 -0.96
N ILE A 96 2.52 1.27 -1.08
CA ILE A 96 3.93 0.91 -1.26
C ILE A 96 4.12 0.42 -2.68
N LEU A 97 5.04 1.05 -3.40
CA LEU A 97 5.45 0.58 -4.71
C LEU A 97 6.90 0.10 -4.61
N PHE A 98 7.20 -1.06 -5.14
CA PHE A 98 8.56 -1.55 -5.17
C PHE A 98 8.88 -2.33 -6.44
N SER A 99 10.16 -2.32 -6.81
CA SER A 99 10.74 -3.13 -7.86
C SER A 99 11.86 -4.01 -7.32
N THR A 100 12.16 -5.07 -8.04
CA THR A 100 13.33 -5.93 -7.78
C THR A 100 14.29 -5.92 -8.97
N PRO A 101 15.58 -6.24 -8.75
CA PRO A 101 16.54 -6.43 -9.85
C PRO A 101 16.16 -7.52 -10.85
N ASP A 102 15.30 -8.46 -10.45
CA ASP A 102 14.85 -9.60 -11.26
C ASP A 102 13.66 -9.24 -12.19
N ALA A 103 13.44 -7.95 -12.43
CA ALA A 103 12.38 -7.41 -13.27
C ALA A 103 10.96 -7.74 -12.79
N ASP A 104 10.74 -7.67 -11.48
CA ASP A 104 9.40 -7.66 -10.88
C ASP A 104 9.06 -6.28 -10.30
N ALA A 105 7.79 -5.91 -10.31
CA ALA A 105 7.29 -4.65 -9.76
C ALA A 105 5.86 -4.80 -9.24
N TRP A 106 5.57 -4.15 -8.11
CA TRP A 106 4.32 -4.32 -7.37
C TRP A 106 3.82 -3.00 -6.76
N ILE A 107 2.51 -2.92 -6.57
CA ILE A 107 1.84 -1.96 -5.67
C ILE A 107 1.20 -2.75 -4.53
N LEU A 108 1.38 -2.31 -3.30
CA LEU A 108 0.76 -2.87 -2.10
C LEU A 108 -0.10 -1.82 -1.38
N GLU A 109 -1.27 -2.24 -0.94
CA GLU A 109 -2.09 -1.52 0.04
C GLU A 109 -1.87 -2.15 1.44
N PRO A 110 -1.27 -1.43 2.40
CA PRO A 110 -0.85 -2.01 3.67
C PRO A 110 -1.99 -2.39 4.64
N ASN A 111 -3.18 -1.82 4.49
CA ASN A 111 -4.25 -1.96 5.48
C ASN A 111 -5.21 -3.12 5.16
N GLU A 112 -5.40 -3.42 3.89
CA GLU A 112 -6.25 -4.51 3.39
C GLU A 112 -5.43 -5.63 2.75
N ASP A 113 -4.10 -5.57 2.87
CA ASP A 113 -3.14 -6.54 2.33
C ASP A 113 -3.36 -6.82 0.83
N ARG A 114 -3.70 -5.76 0.07
CA ARG A 114 -4.00 -5.85 -1.36
C ARG A 114 -2.74 -5.67 -2.19
N ALA A 115 -2.69 -6.37 -3.33
CA ALA A 115 -1.57 -6.28 -4.27
C ALA A 115 -2.04 -6.05 -5.70
N ILE A 116 -1.20 -5.34 -6.45
CA ILE A 116 -1.22 -5.27 -7.92
C ILE A 116 0.16 -5.65 -8.43
N CYS A 117 0.19 -6.52 -9.44
CA CYS A 117 1.41 -6.82 -10.17
C CYS A 117 1.56 -5.84 -11.34
N LEU A 118 2.66 -5.09 -11.39
CA LEU A 118 2.97 -4.16 -12.48
C LEU A 118 3.91 -4.79 -13.51
N LEU A 119 4.84 -5.62 -13.02
CA LEU A 119 5.82 -6.34 -13.83
C LEU A 119 6.10 -7.69 -13.17
N TRP A 120 6.08 -8.77 -13.95
CA TRP A 120 6.44 -10.10 -13.49
C TRP A 120 7.39 -10.74 -14.48
N ARG A 121 8.62 -11.03 -14.06
CA ARG A 121 9.68 -11.62 -14.89
C ARG A 121 9.83 -10.90 -16.23
N GLY A 122 9.77 -9.56 -16.20
CA GLY A 122 9.84 -8.70 -17.37
C GLY A 122 8.54 -8.56 -18.18
N GLN A 123 7.47 -9.30 -17.88
CA GLN A 123 6.15 -9.11 -18.49
C GLN A 123 5.39 -7.98 -17.78
N LYS A 124 5.00 -6.94 -18.52
CA LYS A 124 4.26 -5.79 -18.00
C LYS A 124 2.76 -6.07 -17.93
N PHE A 125 2.13 -5.61 -16.85
CA PHE A 125 0.69 -5.57 -16.66
C PHE A 125 0.26 -4.11 -16.42
N GLU A 126 -0.81 -3.69 -17.08
CA GLU A 126 -1.35 -2.34 -16.90
C GLU A 126 -2.35 -2.35 -15.74
N PRO A 127 -2.13 -1.55 -14.68
CA PRO A 127 -3.04 -1.53 -13.54
C PRO A 127 -4.33 -0.78 -13.90
N GLU A 128 -5.47 -1.27 -13.44
CA GLU A 128 -6.75 -0.60 -13.63
C GLU A 128 -6.98 0.45 -12.53
N ILE A 129 -6.48 1.66 -12.77
CA ILE A 129 -6.60 2.81 -11.88
C ILE A 129 -7.42 3.91 -12.58
N ARG A 130 -8.54 4.29 -11.97
CA ARG A 130 -9.46 5.30 -12.50
C ARG A 130 -9.58 6.50 -11.56
N ASP A 131 -9.37 7.70 -12.07
CA ASP A 131 -9.58 8.95 -11.34
C ASP A 131 -11.01 9.46 -11.55
N HIS A 132 -11.78 9.61 -10.46
CA HIS A 132 -13.08 10.28 -10.48
C HIS A 132 -13.02 11.69 -9.88
N GLY A 133 -11.81 12.25 -9.72
CA GLY A 133 -11.50 13.58 -9.22
C GLY A 133 -11.62 13.73 -7.69
N ARG A 134 -12.62 13.09 -7.08
CA ARG A 134 -12.79 13.04 -5.61
C ARG A 134 -12.23 11.76 -4.98
N GLU A 135 -12.09 10.71 -5.79
CA GLU A 135 -11.68 9.38 -5.36
C GLU A 135 -10.93 8.72 -6.51
N VAL A 136 -9.86 8.01 -6.17
CA VAL A 136 -9.15 7.14 -7.10
C VAL A 136 -9.63 5.71 -6.84
N GLN A 137 -10.25 5.11 -7.85
CA GLN A 137 -10.62 3.71 -7.81
C GLN A 137 -9.47 2.87 -8.33
N ILE A 138 -9.10 1.86 -7.56
CA ILE A 138 -8.03 0.92 -7.87
C ILE A 138 -8.68 -0.47 -7.91
N ALA A 139 -8.60 -1.15 -9.06
CA ALA A 139 -8.92 -2.57 -9.12
C ALA A 139 -7.67 -3.35 -8.66
N TRP A 140 -7.81 -4.09 -7.57
CA TRP A 140 -6.73 -4.90 -7.01
C TRP A 140 -6.70 -6.27 -7.69
N ASP A 141 -5.51 -6.74 -8.04
CA ASP A 141 -5.34 -8.07 -8.64
C ASP A 141 -5.54 -9.17 -7.58
N GLY A 142 -5.24 -8.88 -6.31
CA GLY A 142 -5.44 -9.82 -5.22
C GLY A 142 -4.81 -9.38 -3.91
N THR A 143 -4.18 -10.31 -3.20
CA THR A 143 -3.60 -10.10 -1.87
C THR A 143 -2.13 -10.50 -1.78
N PHE A 144 -1.47 -10.03 -0.72
CA PHE A 144 -0.11 -10.42 -0.37
C PHE A 144 0.02 -10.74 1.12
N ASP A 145 1.09 -11.43 1.49
CA ASP A 145 1.55 -11.56 2.87
C ASP A 145 3.09 -11.72 2.93
N LEU A 146 3.69 -11.50 4.11
CA LEU A 146 5.12 -11.60 4.37
C LEU A 146 5.45 -12.72 5.37
N ALA A 147 5.56 -13.97 4.92
CA ALA A 147 5.92 -15.10 5.78
C ALA A 147 7.43 -15.37 5.79
N GLY A 148 8.08 -15.18 6.95
CA GLY A 148 9.50 -15.51 7.11
C GLY A 148 10.41 -14.76 6.14
N ASP A 149 11.06 -15.46 5.22
CA ASP A 149 11.88 -14.84 4.17
C ASP A 149 11.21 -14.88 2.77
N ALA A 150 9.90 -15.12 2.74
CA ALA A 150 9.11 -15.17 1.52
C ALA A 150 8.06 -14.05 1.42
N PHE A 151 7.85 -13.59 0.18
CA PHE A 151 6.73 -12.77 -0.25
C PHE A 151 5.66 -13.69 -0.82
N LEU A 152 4.49 -13.73 -0.19
CA LEU A 152 3.35 -14.53 -0.63
C LEU A 152 2.42 -13.62 -1.42
N VAL A 153 1.91 -14.12 -2.53
CA VAL A 153 0.88 -13.45 -3.33
C VAL A 153 -0.17 -14.43 -3.76
N ASP A 154 -1.40 -13.95 -3.81
CA ASP A 154 -2.53 -14.61 -4.47
C ASP A 154 -3.23 -13.56 -5.32
N VAL A 155 -2.98 -13.57 -6.63
CA VAL A 155 -3.50 -12.58 -7.57
C VAL A 155 -4.20 -13.24 -8.75
N ASP A 156 -5.28 -12.61 -9.22
CA ASP A 156 -6.09 -13.04 -10.37
C ASP A 156 -5.42 -12.71 -11.72
N LEU A 157 -4.14 -13.08 -11.82
CA LEU A 157 -3.34 -12.96 -13.03
C LEU A 157 -2.77 -14.33 -13.38
N PRO A 158 -3.20 -14.97 -14.49
CA PRO A 158 -2.79 -16.35 -14.82
C PRO A 158 -1.27 -16.57 -14.89
N ALA A 159 -0.49 -15.55 -15.25
CA ALA A 159 0.97 -15.61 -15.31
C ALA A 159 1.64 -15.66 -13.92
N VAL A 160 0.95 -15.16 -12.90
CA VAL A 160 1.43 -15.04 -11.53
C VAL A 160 0.71 -16.05 -10.65
N GLY A 161 -0.60 -15.89 -10.45
CA GLY A 161 -1.43 -16.71 -9.57
C GLY A 161 -0.94 -16.71 -8.14
N GLN A 162 -1.20 -17.80 -7.43
CA GLN A 162 -0.68 -18.02 -6.08
C GLN A 162 0.81 -18.39 -6.12
N ARG A 163 1.66 -17.64 -5.40
CA ARG A 163 3.11 -17.86 -5.37
C ARG A 163 3.72 -17.57 -4.01
N LEU A 164 4.86 -18.22 -3.79
CA LEU A 164 5.76 -17.97 -2.68
C LEU A 164 7.13 -17.59 -3.28
N ILE A 165 7.57 -16.35 -3.03
CA ILE A 165 8.67 -15.71 -3.74
C ILE A 165 9.78 -15.36 -2.74
N TYR A 166 10.99 -15.83 -3.02
CA TYR A 166 12.18 -15.56 -2.21
C TYR A 166 13.09 -14.51 -2.87
N GLY A 167 13.97 -13.89 -2.07
CA GLY A 167 15.00 -12.95 -2.56
C GLY A 167 14.53 -11.49 -2.66
N TYR A 168 13.24 -11.22 -2.46
CA TYR A 168 12.72 -9.87 -2.39
C TYR A 168 13.26 -9.10 -1.16
N PRO A 169 13.28 -7.75 -1.19
CA PRO A 169 13.86 -6.93 -0.12
C PRO A 169 12.94 -6.83 1.13
N LEU A 170 12.56 -7.98 1.70
CA LEU A 170 11.52 -8.10 2.72
C LEU A 170 11.80 -7.32 4.00
N ARG A 171 13.06 -7.13 4.39
CA ARG A 171 13.39 -6.29 5.57
C ARG A 171 12.93 -4.84 5.35
N LYS A 172 13.32 -4.25 4.21
CA LYS A 172 12.91 -2.88 3.85
C LYS A 172 11.40 -2.80 3.65
N LEU A 173 10.80 -3.85 3.08
CA LEU A 173 9.37 -3.91 2.84
C LEU A 173 8.56 -3.97 4.14
N ARG A 174 9.00 -4.77 5.12
CA ARG A 174 8.42 -4.81 6.47
C ARG A 174 8.45 -3.46 7.16
N ASP A 175 9.61 -2.80 7.12
CA ASP A 175 9.74 -1.47 7.70
C ASP A 175 8.77 -0.49 7.02
N ALA A 176 8.69 -0.50 5.69
CA ALA A 176 7.78 0.36 4.95
C ALA A 176 6.30 0.07 5.27
N LEU A 177 5.90 -1.19 5.33
CA LEU A 177 4.54 -1.62 5.71
C LEU A 177 4.18 -1.16 7.11
N HIS A 178 5.07 -1.38 8.09
CA HIS A 178 4.84 -0.96 9.47
C HIS A 178 4.60 0.55 9.58
N HIS A 179 5.33 1.37 8.82
CA HIS A 179 5.15 2.83 8.84
C HIS A 179 3.93 3.31 8.06
N ALA A 180 3.45 2.52 7.08
CA ALA A 180 2.33 2.87 6.22
C ALA A 180 0.97 2.39 6.77
N LYS A 181 0.97 1.36 7.62
CA LYS A 181 -0.26 0.85 8.26
C LYS A 181 -0.86 1.88 9.22
N THR A 182 -2.19 1.88 9.30
CA THR A 182 -2.93 2.67 10.31
C THR A 182 -2.71 2.09 11.71
N VAL A 183 -2.98 2.89 12.73
CA VAL A 183 -2.89 2.43 14.13
C VAL A 183 -3.85 1.27 14.36
N GLU A 184 -5.06 1.34 13.79
CA GLU A 184 -6.06 0.29 13.85
C GLU A 184 -5.52 -1.02 13.26
N ARG A 185 -4.91 -0.97 12.06
CA ARG A 185 -4.36 -2.17 11.42
C ARG A 185 -3.18 -2.75 12.20
N LEU A 186 -2.28 -1.91 12.72
CA LEU A 186 -1.17 -2.35 13.57
C LEU A 186 -1.68 -3.01 14.85
N THR A 187 -2.76 -2.48 15.42
CA THR A 187 -3.40 -3.00 16.62
C THR A 187 -4.03 -4.36 16.32
N ASP A 188 -4.73 -4.49 15.19
CA ASP A 188 -5.24 -5.76 14.70
C ASP A 188 -4.09 -6.77 14.51
N ASP A 189 -3.00 -6.40 13.82
CA ASP A 189 -1.83 -7.29 13.67
C ASP A 189 -1.31 -7.77 15.02
N LEU A 190 -1.18 -6.89 16.02
CA LEU A 190 -0.68 -7.26 17.35
C LEU A 190 -1.62 -8.18 18.14
N PHE A 191 -2.94 -8.03 17.97
CA PHE A 191 -3.93 -8.83 18.69
C PHE A 191 -4.25 -10.15 17.96
N PHE A 192 -4.16 -10.18 16.63
CA PHE A 192 -4.35 -11.37 15.79
C PHE A 192 -3.04 -12.16 15.55
N ASP A 193 -1.85 -11.66 15.95
CA ASP A 193 -0.59 -12.46 15.99
C ASP A 193 -0.63 -13.60 17.05
N ARG A 194 -1.78 -13.81 17.70
CA ARG A 194 -2.13 -15.01 18.48
C ARG A 194 -3.00 -16.02 17.73
N ASP A 195 -3.15 -15.91 16.41
CA ASP A 195 -3.88 -16.90 15.58
C ASP A 195 -2.97 -18.04 15.12
N THR A 196 -2.22 -18.58 16.06
CA THR A 196 -1.60 -19.88 15.92
C THR A 196 -2.61 -20.94 16.33
N VAL A 197 -2.83 -21.92 15.47
CA VAL A 197 -3.70 -23.06 15.75
C VAL A 197 -2.85 -24.28 16.10
N PRO A 198 -3.25 -25.08 17.09
CA PRO A 198 -2.58 -26.34 17.38
C PRO A 198 -2.57 -27.25 16.15
N LEU A 199 -1.46 -27.96 15.93
CA LEU A 199 -1.34 -29.02 14.94
C LEU A 199 -2.18 -30.24 15.35
N THR A 200 -3.47 -30.22 15.06
CA THR A 200 -4.37 -31.37 15.25
C THR A 200 -4.22 -32.37 14.10
N GLU A 201 -4.61 -33.64 14.31
CA GLU A 201 -4.56 -34.68 13.26
C GLU A 201 -5.32 -34.25 12.00
N GLN A 202 -6.50 -33.63 12.17
CA GLN A 202 -7.30 -33.13 11.06
C GLN A 202 -6.56 -32.06 10.25
N LEU A 203 -5.87 -31.12 10.92
CA LEU A 203 -5.10 -30.10 10.26
C LEU A 203 -3.85 -30.68 9.56
N ILE A 204 -3.22 -31.69 10.15
CA ILE A 204 -2.09 -32.41 9.51
C ILE A 204 -2.56 -33.07 8.21
N GLU A 205 -3.72 -33.74 8.21
CA GLU A 205 -4.32 -34.31 7.00
C GLU A 205 -4.54 -33.25 5.91
N GLU A 206 -5.09 -32.08 6.27
CA GLU A 206 -5.30 -30.96 5.35
C GLU A 206 -3.98 -30.40 4.80
N LEU A 207 -2.94 -30.26 5.64
CA LEU A 207 -1.63 -29.75 5.24
C LEU A 207 -0.88 -30.72 4.31
N VAL A 208 -1.05 -32.03 4.51
CA VAL A 208 -0.48 -33.04 3.61
C VAL A 208 -1.11 -32.98 2.22
N VAL A 209 -2.43 -32.74 2.13
CA VAL A 209 -3.12 -32.58 0.85
C VAL A 209 -2.57 -31.42 0.02
N ILE A 210 -2.15 -30.34 0.69
CA ILE A 210 -1.54 -29.16 0.02
C ILE A 210 -0.02 -29.29 -0.16
N GLY A 211 0.56 -30.45 0.15
CA GLY A 211 1.95 -30.80 -0.20
C GLY A 211 2.97 -30.70 0.93
N TRP A 212 2.55 -30.56 2.18
CA TRP A 212 3.46 -30.65 3.33
C TRP A 212 3.82 -32.11 3.68
N ASP A 213 5.03 -32.31 4.18
CA ASP A 213 5.54 -33.62 4.59
C ASP A 213 4.94 -34.05 5.94
N ARG A 214 4.25 -35.21 5.95
CA ARG A 214 3.54 -35.71 7.14
C ARG A 214 4.47 -35.95 8.33
N ASP A 215 5.58 -36.64 8.10
CA ASP A 215 6.50 -37.04 9.18
C ASP A 215 7.04 -35.80 9.90
N ARG A 216 7.30 -34.73 9.13
CA ARG A 216 7.74 -33.43 9.66
C ARG A 216 6.65 -32.67 10.41
N LEU A 217 5.39 -32.72 9.96
CA LEU A 217 4.26 -32.11 10.67
C LEU A 217 4.02 -32.79 12.02
N GLU A 218 4.12 -34.12 12.06
CA GLU A 218 3.98 -34.90 13.29
C GLU A 218 5.14 -34.66 14.28
N GLU A 219 6.34 -34.37 13.76
CA GLU A 219 7.49 -33.92 14.57
C GLU A 219 7.22 -32.55 15.19
N TYR A 220 6.77 -31.58 14.41
CA TYR A 220 6.42 -30.25 14.92
C TYR A 220 5.28 -30.29 15.95
N ALA A 221 4.27 -31.14 15.76
CA ALA A 221 3.20 -31.34 16.73
C ALA A 221 3.73 -31.89 18.06
N ARG A 222 4.69 -32.84 18.01
CA ARG A 222 5.35 -33.38 19.21
C ARG A 222 6.19 -32.34 19.96
N GLU A 223 6.76 -31.39 19.23
CA GLU A 223 7.53 -30.27 19.80
C GLU A 223 6.66 -29.12 20.32
N GLY A 224 5.32 -29.26 20.25
CA GLY A 224 4.40 -28.22 20.69
C GLY A 224 4.39 -26.99 19.78
N ALA A 225 4.80 -27.16 18.52
CA ALA A 225 4.69 -26.10 17.54
C ALA A 225 3.22 -25.87 17.17
N GLU A 226 2.90 -24.61 16.95
CA GLU A 226 1.58 -24.21 16.46
C GLU A 226 1.69 -23.74 15.01
N TYR A 227 0.69 -24.06 14.21
CA TYR A 227 0.62 -23.67 12.81
C TYR A 227 -0.03 -22.29 12.71
N SER A 228 0.56 -21.40 11.91
CA SER A 228 -0.06 -20.13 11.55
C SER A 228 -0.61 -20.25 10.12
N PRO A 229 -1.95 -20.33 9.94
CA PRO A 229 -2.55 -20.44 8.62
C PRO A 229 -2.25 -19.23 7.73
N GLN A 230 -2.16 -18.04 8.32
CA GLN A 230 -1.80 -16.81 7.62
C GLN A 230 -0.37 -16.89 7.07
N ARG A 231 0.59 -17.23 7.93
CA ARG A 231 2.02 -17.30 7.55
C ARG A 231 2.40 -18.59 6.82
N ASN A 232 1.49 -19.57 6.73
CA ASN A 232 1.77 -20.93 6.27
C ASN A 232 3.10 -21.47 6.85
N SER A 233 3.28 -21.28 8.16
CA SER A 233 4.54 -21.57 8.86
C SER A 233 4.27 -22.09 10.28
N PHE A 234 5.24 -22.82 10.83
CA PHE A 234 5.17 -23.36 12.19
C PHE A 234 5.94 -22.48 13.16
N LEU A 235 5.35 -22.19 14.30
CA LEU A 235 5.97 -21.46 15.40
C LEU A 235 6.19 -22.38 16.58
N THR A 236 7.44 -22.56 16.97
CA THR A 236 7.81 -23.23 18.23
C THR A 236 7.75 -22.21 19.36
N GLN A 237 7.06 -22.52 20.46
CA GLN A 237 7.15 -21.68 21.64
C GLN A 237 8.59 -21.66 22.14
N VAL A 238 9.23 -20.49 22.09
CA VAL A 238 10.50 -20.29 22.78
C VAL A 238 10.18 -20.37 24.28
N MET A 239 10.51 -21.50 24.89
CA MET A 239 10.43 -21.67 26.33
C MET A 239 11.35 -20.63 26.99
N THR A 240 10.77 -19.51 27.44
CA THR A 240 11.42 -18.65 28.43
C THR A 240 11.54 -19.46 29.72
N GLY A 241 12.76 -19.93 30.00
CA GLY A 241 13.19 -20.35 31.33
C GLY A 241 13.44 -19.14 32.24
#